data_AF-A0A5D2M9D4-F1
#
_entry.id   AF-A0A5D2M9D4-F1
#
_cell.length_a   1.000
_cell.length_b   1.000
_cell.length_c   1.000
_cell.angle_alpha   90.00
_cell.angle_beta   90.00
_cell.angle_gamma   90.00
#
_symmetry.space_group_name_H-M   'P 1'
#
loop_
_entity.id
_entity.type
_entity.pdbx_description
1 polymer ?
#
loop_
_entity_poly.entity_id
_entity_poly.type
_entity_poly.pdbx_seq_one_letter_code
_entity_poly.pdbx_strand_id
1 'polypeptide(L)'
;MGTRQPLILQMVHYCSALEPRCRFQVIFAFREEDSKEYGSPVVSASTIADVIKSRTEALLKKTKTSVSPKPIVMRAEFAHYPNLTIIDTPGFDLKHV
;
A
#
# COMPACT_ATOMS: atom_id res chain seq x y z
N MET A 1 3.94 -0.24 -16.13
CA MET A 1 2.62 0.35 -15.81
C MET A 1 2.83 1.34 -14.68
N GLY A 2 2.27 2.56 -14.77
CA GLY A 2 2.31 3.51 -13.64
C GLY A 2 1.37 3.10 -12.52
N THR A 3 1.45 3.81 -11.40
CA THR A 3 0.59 3.64 -10.22
C THR A 3 -0.87 3.86 -10.60
N ARG A 4 -1.75 2.89 -10.29
CA ARG A 4 -3.20 2.94 -10.60
C ARG A 4 -4.08 3.04 -9.36
N GLN A 5 -3.46 2.99 -8.20
CA GLN A 5 -4.07 3.08 -6.90
C GLN A 5 -3.01 3.71 -5.98
N PRO A 6 -3.31 4.78 -5.21
CA PRO A 6 -2.33 5.39 -4.33
C PRO A 6 -1.73 4.38 -3.35
N LEU A 7 -0.42 4.46 -3.11
CA LEU A 7 0.27 3.71 -2.06
C LEU A 7 0.72 4.67 -0.98
N ILE A 8 0.16 4.54 0.22
CA ILE A 8 0.59 5.27 1.41
C ILE A 8 1.57 4.37 2.16
N LEU A 9 2.85 4.68 2.06
CA LEU A 9 3.94 4.01 2.77
C LEU A 9 4.30 4.78 4.04
N GLN A 10 3.94 4.22 5.19
CA GLN A 10 4.34 4.70 6.51
C GLN A 10 5.64 4.02 6.92
N MET A 11 6.77 4.73 6.85
CA MET A 11 8.03 4.28 7.40
C MET A 11 8.05 4.58 8.90
N VAL A 12 8.31 3.56 9.71
CA VAL A 12 8.29 3.64 11.17
C VAL A 12 9.60 3.14 11.72
N HIS A 13 10.27 4.00 12.48
CA HIS A 13 11.36 3.62 13.33
C HIS A 13 10.84 2.67 14.42
N TYR A 14 11.28 1.41 14.37
CA TYR A 14 10.88 0.39 15.35
C TYR A 14 12.09 -0.38 15.82
N CYS A 15 12.58 -0.09 17.03
CA CYS A 15 13.84 -0.59 17.56
C CYS A 15 13.95 -2.12 17.58
N SER A 16 12.83 -2.84 17.73
CA SER A 16 12.85 -4.31 17.75
C SER A 16 12.79 -4.97 16.36
N ALA A 17 12.66 -4.19 15.28
CA ALA A 17 12.75 -4.70 13.91
C ALA A 17 14.19 -4.59 13.42
N LEU A 18 14.98 -5.63 13.70
CA LEU A 18 16.37 -5.75 13.24
C LEU A 18 16.47 -6.05 11.74
N GLU A 19 15.37 -6.42 11.11
CA GLU A 19 15.24 -6.59 9.66
C GLU A 19 14.02 -5.81 9.14
N PRO A 20 14.08 -5.26 7.91
CA PRO A 20 12.94 -4.57 7.32
C PRO A 20 11.75 -5.51 7.13
N ARG A 21 10.58 -5.08 7.61
CA ARG A 21 9.33 -5.82 7.39
C ARG A 21 8.20 -4.87 7.06
N CYS A 22 7.35 -5.31 6.13
CA CYS A 22 6.18 -4.56 5.72
C CYS A 22 4.92 -5.22 6.26
N ARG A 23 3.93 -4.41 6.64
CA ARG A 23 2.59 -4.86 6.99
C ARG A 23 1.58 -4.07 6.19
N PHE A 24 0.58 -4.75 5.67
CA PHE A 24 -0.53 -4.09 4.97
C PHE A 24 -1.70 -3.90 5.93
N GLN A 25 -2.36 -2.75 5.85
CA GLN A 25 -3.61 -2.54 6.55
C GLN A 25 -4.65 -3.58 6.07
N VAL A 26 -5.36 -4.20 7.00
CA VAL A 26 -6.38 -5.21 6.73
C VAL A 26 -7.61 -4.50 6.20
N ILE A 27 -7.90 -4.64 4.92
CA ILE A 27 -9.13 -4.13 4.32
C ILE A 27 -10.14 -5.28 4.39
N PHE A 28 -11.10 -5.21 5.31
CA PHE A 28 -12.23 -6.13 5.28
C PHE A 28 -13.07 -5.80 4.05
N ALA A 29 -13.09 -6.71 3.08
CA ALA A 29 -13.60 -6.50 1.71
C ALA A 29 -15.11 -6.18 1.60
N PHE A 30 -15.82 -6.03 2.73
CA PHE A 30 -17.27 -5.85 2.76
C PHE A 30 -17.77 -4.56 3.40
N ARG A 31 -16.91 -3.75 4.02
CA ARG A 31 -17.29 -2.39 4.45
C ARG A 31 -16.11 -1.44 4.31
N GLU A 32 -16.42 -0.22 3.90
CA GLU A 32 -15.51 0.93 3.85
C GLU A 32 -15.14 1.43 5.26
N GLU A 33 -15.05 0.54 6.24
CA GLU A 33 -14.61 0.91 7.56
C GLU A 33 -13.08 0.84 7.58
N ASP A 34 -12.45 1.97 7.90
CA ASP A 34 -11.02 2.20 8.05
C ASP A 34 -10.43 1.31 9.15
N SER A 35 -10.36 0.01 8.89
CA SER A 35 -9.79 -0.98 9.80
C SER A 35 -8.35 -0.59 10.08
N LYS A 36 -8.04 -0.20 11.31
CA LYS A 36 -6.70 0.23 11.73
C LYS A 36 -5.73 -0.94 11.96
N GLU A 37 -6.21 -2.16 11.74
CA GLU A 37 -5.43 -3.38 11.96
C GLU A 37 -4.44 -3.63 10.82
N TYR A 38 -3.24 -4.06 11.18
CA TYR A 38 -2.20 -4.46 10.25
C TYR A 38 -2.09 -5.98 10.21
N GLY A 39 -1.95 -6.54 9.01
CA GLY A 39 -1.77 -7.97 8.80
C GLY A 39 -0.39 -8.48 9.23
N SER A 40 -0.12 -9.76 8.91
CA SER A 40 1.17 -10.39 9.17
C SER A 40 2.33 -9.68 8.48
N PRO A 41 3.54 -9.71 9.08
CA PRO A 41 4.73 -9.12 8.48
C PRO A 41 5.15 -9.87 7.21
N VAL A 42 5.52 -9.11 6.19
CA VAL A 42 6.04 -9.58 4.89
C VAL A 42 7.44 -9.00 4.73
N VAL A 43 8.43 -9.88 4.51
CA VAL A 43 9.86 -9.50 4.39
C VAL A 43 10.33 -9.50 2.93
N SER A 44 9.73 -10.35 2.09
CA SER A 44 10.12 -10.46 0.68
C SER A 44 9.59 -9.30 -0.17
N ALA A 45 10.50 -8.63 -0.87
CA ALA A 45 10.16 -7.56 -1.81
C ALA A 45 9.24 -8.03 -2.95
N SER A 46 9.45 -9.24 -3.48
CA SER A 46 8.58 -9.79 -4.53
C SER A 46 7.16 -10.02 -4.02
N THR A 47 7.02 -10.57 -2.82
CA THR A 47 5.71 -10.78 -2.18
C THR A 47 5.00 -9.46 -1.91
N ILE A 48 5.72 -8.42 -1.48
CA ILE A 48 5.16 -7.07 -1.31
C ILE A 48 4.60 -6.55 -2.64
N ALA A 49 5.38 -6.67 -3.72
CA ALA A 49 4.96 -6.24 -5.06
C ALA A 49 3.72 -7.03 -5.55
N ASP A 50 3.70 -8.34 -5.33
CA ASP A 50 2.58 -9.22 -5.69
C ASP A 50 1.31 -8.87 -4.93
N VAL A 51 1.41 -8.57 -3.64
CA VAL A 51 0.26 -8.12 -2.81
C VAL A 51 -0.29 -6.79 -3.31
N ILE A 52 0.58 -5.80 -3.61
CA ILE A 52 0.17 -4.50 -4.15
C ILE A 52 -0.57 -4.70 -5.49
N LYS A 53 0.03 -5.49 -6.39
CA LYS A 53 -0.54 -5.80 -7.70
C LYS A 53 -1.91 -6.49 -7.57
N SER A 54 -1.98 -7.54 -6.75
CA SER A 54 -3.21 -8.31 -6.53
C SER A 54 -4.34 -7.45 -5.96
N ARG A 55 -4.06 -6.61 -4.95
CA ARG A 55 -5.05 -5.69 -4.37
C ARG A 55 -5.54 -4.66 -5.39
N THR A 56 -4.62 -4.10 -6.18
CA THR A 56 -4.93 -3.15 -7.24
C THR A 56 -5.85 -3.79 -8.29
N GLU A 57 -5.47 -4.95 -8.83
CA GLU A 57 -6.25 -5.66 -9.83
C GLU A 57 -7.63 -6.06 -9.31
N ALA A 58 -7.73 -6.56 -8.08
CA ALA A 58 -9.00 -6.93 -7.46
C ALA A 58 -9.94 -5.72 -7.30
N LEU A 59 -9.42 -4.57 -6.85
CA LEU A 59 -10.20 -3.35 -6.69
C LEU A 59 -10.68 -2.78 -8.03
N LEU A 60 -9.78 -2.70 -9.02
CA LEU A 60 -10.11 -2.17 -10.34
C LEU A 60 -11.13 -3.06 -11.06
N LYS A 61 -10.99 -4.39 -10.94
CA LYS A 61 -11.98 -5.34 -11.47
C LYS A 61 -13.35 -5.19 -10.79
N LYS A 62 -13.37 -4.98 -9.46
CA LYS A 62 -14.62 -4.79 -8.70
C LYS A 62 -15.33 -3.48 -9.07
N THR A 63 -14.57 -2.39 -9.21
CA THR A 63 -15.12 -1.05 -9.47
C THR A 63 -15.32 -0.74 -10.95
N LYS A 64 -14.80 -1.58 -11.85
CA LYS A 64 -14.80 -1.37 -13.31
C LYS A 64 -14.14 -0.05 -13.71
N THR A 65 -13.09 0.36 -12.99
CA THR A 65 -12.30 1.57 -13.25
C THR A 65 -10.88 1.23 -13.69
N SER A 66 -10.20 2.17 -14.35
CA SER A 66 -8.79 2.02 -14.74
C SER A 66 -7.82 2.49 -13.65
N VAL A 67 -8.26 3.44 -12.81
CA VAL A 67 -7.53 4.03 -11.69
C VAL A 67 -8.52 4.22 -10.54
N SER A 68 -8.08 4.01 -9.30
CA SER A 68 -8.90 4.23 -8.11
C SER A 68 -8.24 5.22 -7.15
N PRO A 69 -9.00 6.15 -6.52
CA PRO A 69 -8.46 7.04 -5.49
C PRO A 69 -8.29 6.36 -4.12
N LYS A 70 -8.82 5.13 -3.94
CA LYS A 70 -8.76 4.42 -2.65
C LYS A 70 -7.33 3.93 -2.39
N PRO A 71 -6.64 4.35 -1.33
CA PRO A 71 -5.24 3.99 -1.13
C PRO A 71 -5.05 2.53 -0.68
N ILE A 72 -3.87 1.97 -0.95
CA ILE A 72 -3.29 0.87 -0.19
C ILE A 72 -2.41 1.49 0.89
N VAL A 73 -2.66 1.15 2.16
CA VAL A 73 -1.83 1.59 3.27
C VAL A 73 -0.87 0.45 3.65
N MET A 74 0.42 0.76 3.64
CA MET A 74 1.50 -0.14 3.99
C MET A 74 2.37 0.52 5.06
N ARG A 75 2.73 -0.23 6.09
CA ARG A 75 3.68 0.18 7.12
C ARG A 75 4.97 -0.60 6.96
N ALA A 76 6.09 0.10 6.82
CA ALA A 76 7.41 -0.48 6.80
C ALA A 76 8.11 -0.18 8.13
N GLU A 77 8.45 -1.24 8.86
CA GLU A 77 9.09 -1.15 10.18
C GLU A 77 10.55 -1.58 10.06
N PHE A 78 11.44 -0.76 10.59
CA PHE A 78 12.86 -1.10 10.69
C PHE A 78 13.54 -0.20 11.73
N ALA A 79 14.56 -0.72 12.41
CA ALA A 79 15.34 0.04 13.38
C ALA A 79 16.08 1.24 12.76
N HIS A 80 16.34 1.23 11.46
CA HIS A 80 17.05 2.31 10.77
C HIS A 80 16.18 3.17 9.85
N TYR A 81 14.86 2.95 9.83
CA TYR A 81 13.97 3.84 9.08
C TYR A 81 13.71 5.14 9.82
N PRO A 82 13.66 6.28 9.10
CA PRO A 82 13.07 7.50 9.63
C PRO A 82 11.56 7.36 9.79
N ASN A 83 10.98 8.14 10.70
CA ASN A 83 9.54 8.29 10.79
C ASN A 83 9.06 9.25 9.68
N LEU A 84 8.60 8.70 8.56
CA LEU A 84 8.09 9.49 7.44
C LEU A 84 6.95 8.77 6.71
N THR A 85 6.16 9.53 5.97
CA THR A 85 5.10 8.98 5.11
C THR A 85 5.39 9.36 3.65
N ILE A 86 5.47 8.37 2.77
CA ILE A 86 5.58 8.55 1.32
C ILE A 86 4.22 8.22 0.71
N ILE A 87 3.74 9.09 -0.17
CA ILE A 87 2.50 8.86 -0.92
C ILE A 87 2.88 8.77 -2.39
N ASP A 88 2.83 7.56 -2.94
CA ASP A 88 2.96 7.34 -4.38
C ASP A 88 1.56 7.43 -5.01
N THR A 89 1.38 8.36 -5.94
CA THR A 89 0.09 8.68 -6.54
C THR A 89 0.05 8.28 -8.01
N PRO A 90 -1.11 7.88 -8.55
CA PRO A 90 -1.29 7.77 -9.99
C PRO A 90 -0.87 9.06 -10.72
N GLY A 91 -0.15 8.90 -11.83
CA GLY A 91 0.26 10.03 -12.66
C GLY A 91 -0.93 10.70 -13.33
N PHE A 92 -0.83 12.02 -13.54
CA PHE A 92 -1.83 12.76 -14.30
C PHE A 92 -1.80 12.36 -15.78
N ASP A 93 -2.97 12.10 -16.36
CA ASP A 93 -3.10 11.93 -17.81
C ASP A 93 -3.37 13.31 -18.44
N LEU A 94 -2.31 13.92 -18.98
CA LEU A 94 -2.37 15.26 -19.58
C LEU A 94 -2.98 15.28 -20.99
N LYS A 95 -3.51 14.16 -21.50
CA LYS A 95 -4.03 14.06 -22.87
C LYS A 95 -5.33 14.85 -23.13
N HIS A 96 -5.89 15.47 -22.10
CA HIS A 96 -7.11 16.26 -22.17
C HIS A 96 -7.01 17.63 -21.45
N VAL A 97 -5.79 18.13 -21.22
CA VAL A 97 -5.54 19.50 -20.74
C VAL A 97 -5.24 20.42 -21.92
#